data_AF-A0A8T7EQF1-F1
#
_entry.id   AF-A0A8T7EQF1-F1
#
_cell.length_a   1.000
_cell.length_b   1.000
_cell.length_c   1.000
_cell.angle_alpha   90.00
_cell.angle_beta   90.00
_cell.angle_gamma   90.00
#
_symmetry.space_group_name_H-M   'P 1'
#
loop_
_entity.id
_entity.type
_entity.pdbx_description
1 polymer ?
#
loop_
_entity_poly.entity_id
_entity_poly.type
_entity_poly.pdbx_seq_one_letter_code
_entity_poly.pdbx_strand_id
1 'polypeptide(L)'
;MKVVVDTNIIISSLIVSRGYVAQVMKACRDEVVLLVIAKPQLVEIGKVLHRPKIQRYLRWNDATISSYIHDLSTFAQVVPASPSVDVTQDPTDNMLFAAAIEGGAQYIISGNP
;
A
#
# COMPACT_ATOMS: atom_id res chain seq x y z
N MET A 1 1.05 -9.60 -14.04
CA MET A 1 -0.17 -9.38 -13.23
C MET A 1 0.01 -8.13 -12.41
N LYS A 2 -1.00 -7.28 -12.29
CA LYS A 2 -0.96 -6.02 -11.56
C LYS A 2 -1.96 -6.04 -10.40
N VAL A 3 -1.53 -5.58 -9.23
CA VAL A 3 -2.36 -5.57 -8.01
C VAL A 3 -2.27 -4.23 -7.30
N VAL A 4 -3.39 -3.80 -6.72
CA VAL A 4 -3.39 -2.76 -5.67
C VAL A 4 -3.44 -3.49 -4.33
N VAL A 5 -2.65 -3.04 -3.37
CA VAL A 5 -2.65 -3.59 -2.00
C VAL A 5 -3.12 -2.49 -1.07
N ASP A 6 -4.10 -2.81 -0.22
CA ASP A 6 -4.62 -1.92 0.82
C ASP A 6 -3.51 -1.49 1.79
N THR A 7 -3.56 -0.22 2.22
CA THR A 7 -2.67 0.37 3.21
C THR A 7 -2.55 -0.50 4.47
N ASN A 8 -3.65 -1.03 5.00
CA ASN A 8 -3.65 -1.86 6.21
C ASN A 8 -2.88 -3.18 5.99
N ILE A 9 -2.98 -3.77 4.80
CA ILE A 9 -2.23 -4.97 4.43
C ILE A 9 -0.75 -4.65 4.30
N ILE A 10 -0.39 -3.54 3.65
CA ILE A 10 1.02 -3.08 3.55
C ILE A 10 1.61 -2.90 4.96
N ILE A 11 0.93 -2.18 5.84
CA ILE A 11 1.39 -1.93 7.22
C ILE A 11 1.46 -3.23 8.03
N SER A 12 0.47 -4.12 7.90
CA SER A 12 0.46 -5.42 8.57
C SER A 12 1.63 -6.31 8.14
N SER A 13 2.05 -6.22 6.87
CA SER A 13 3.21 -6.95 6.34
C SER A 13 4.54 -6.58 7.01
N LEU A 14 4.63 -5.37 7.57
CA LEU A 14 5.82 -4.90 8.26
C LEU A 14 5.91 -5.42 9.69
N ILE A 15 4.75 -5.68 10.30
CA ILE A 15 4.66 -6.15 11.68
C ILE A 15 4.70 -7.68 11.74
N VAL A 16 4.07 -8.35 10.76
CA VAL A 16 3.95 -9.81 10.72
C VAL A 16 4.87 -10.38 9.63
N SER A 17 5.91 -11.11 10.04
CA SER A 17 6.93 -11.65 9.14
C SER A 17 6.56 -12.95 8.43
N ARG A 18 5.36 -13.51 8.69
CA ARG A 18 4.88 -14.78 8.12
C ARG A 18 3.41 -14.69 7.72
N GLY A 19 3.00 -15.48 6.73
CA GLY A 19 1.61 -15.55 6.24
C GLY A 19 1.40 -14.82 4.92
N TYR A 20 0.14 -14.83 4.44
CA TYR A 20 -0.23 -14.37 3.10
C TYR A 20 0.18 -12.92 2.81
N VAL A 21 0.03 -12.03 3.79
CA VAL A 21 0.37 -10.60 3.66
C VAL A 21 1.87 -10.37 3.40
N ALA A 22 2.73 -11.11 4.09
CA ALA A 22 4.18 -11.05 3.87
C ALA A 22 4.58 -11.63 2.49
N GLN A 23 3.89 -12.68 2.04
CA GLN A 23 4.12 -13.30 0.74
C GLN A 23 3.74 -12.37 -0.42
N VAL A 24 2.62 -11.65 -0.31
CA VAL A 24 2.19 -10.67 -1.32
C VAL A 24 3.25 -9.58 -1.50
N MET A 25 3.69 -8.96 -0.40
CA MET A 25 4.69 -7.89 -0.49
C MET A 25 6.06 -8.41 -0.95
N LYS A 26 6.40 -9.67 -0.64
CA LYS A 26 7.59 -10.31 -1.20
C LYS A 26 7.47 -10.51 -2.71
N ALA A 27 6.34 -11.02 -3.20
CA ALA A 27 6.11 -11.20 -4.64
C ALA A 27 6.15 -9.87 -5.41
N CYS A 28 5.68 -8.77 -4.79
CA CYS A 28 5.82 -7.43 -5.37
C CYS A 28 7.28 -6.96 -5.44
N ARG A 29 8.05 -7.15 -4.36
CA ARG A 29 9.49 -6.79 -4.33
C ARG A 29 10.35 -7.62 -5.26
N ASP A 30 10.00 -8.90 -5.44
CA ASP A 30 10.67 -9.82 -6.36
C ASP A 30 10.19 -9.63 -7.82
N GLU A 31 9.37 -8.60 -8.10
CA GLU A 31 8.81 -8.26 -9.42
C GLU A 31 7.97 -9.39 -10.08
N VAL A 32 7.58 -10.40 -9.31
CA VAL A 32 6.66 -11.46 -9.76
C VAL A 32 5.25 -10.90 -9.99
N VAL A 33 4.89 -9.88 -9.22
CA VAL A 33 3.62 -9.15 -9.33
C VAL A 33 3.92 -7.66 -9.34
N LEU A 34 3.33 -6.91 -10.27
CA LEU A 34 3.51 -5.46 -10.30
C LEU A 34 2.55 -4.80 -9.30
N LEU A 35 3.10 -4.12 -8.29
CA LEU A 35 2.33 -3.30 -7.37
C LEU A 35 1.90 -2.01 -8.07
N VAL A 36 0.62 -1.66 -7.97
CA VAL A 36 0.08 -0.35 -8.34
C VAL A 36 -0.26 0.37 -7.05
N ILE A 37 0.21 1.62 -6.92
CA ILE A 37 0.02 2.40 -5.69
C ILE A 37 -0.43 3.82 -6.02
N ALA A 38 -1.41 4.33 -5.28
CA ALA A 38 -1.85 5.71 -5.44
C ALA A 38 -0.83 6.67 -4.78
N LYS A 39 -0.57 7.82 -5.40
CA LYS A 39 0.16 8.94 -4.75
C LYS A 39 -0.42 9.31 -3.37
N PRO A 40 -1.75 9.50 -3.19
CA PRO A 40 -2.32 9.78 -1.87
C PRO A 40 -2.12 8.61 -0.87
N GLN A 41 -2.07 7.37 -1.35
CA GLN A 41 -1.83 6.20 -0.51
C GLN A 41 -0.41 6.18 0.07
N LEU A 42 0.62 6.60 -0.68
CA LEU A 42 1.98 6.76 -0.14
C LEU A 42 2.02 7.76 1.03
N VAL A 43 1.27 8.86 0.91
CA VAL A 43 1.13 9.87 1.98
C VAL A 43 0.42 9.28 3.20
N GLU A 44 -0.64 8.49 2.97
CA GLU A 44 -1.35 7.79 4.04
C GLU A 44 -0.45 6.78 4.77
N ILE A 45 0.28 5.95 4.04
CA ILE A 45 1.24 4.99 4.60
C ILE A 45 2.23 5.71 5.52
N GLY A 46 2.78 6.84 5.07
CA GLY A 46 3.64 7.68 5.90
C GLY A 46 2.95 8.11 7.20
N LYS A 47 1.73 8.65 7.13
CA LYS A 47 0.95 9.04 8.32
C LYS A 47 0.70 7.84 9.26
N VAL A 48 0.37 6.67 8.72
CA VAL A 48 0.08 5.46 9.49
C VAL A 48 1.34 4.95 10.21
N LEU A 49 2.49 4.97 9.54
CA LEU A 49 3.78 4.56 10.14
C LEU A 49 4.20 5.44 11.33
N HIS A 50 3.75 6.69 11.40
CA HIS A 50 3.99 7.57 12.55
C HIS A 50 3.00 7.35 13.71
N ARG A 51 1.92 6.58 13.53
CA ARG A 51 0.91 6.39 14.59
C ARG A 51 1.53 5.67 15.80
N PRO A 52 1.24 6.11 17.05
CA PRO A 52 1.80 5.49 18.26
C PRO A 52 1.57 3.97 18.35
N LYS A 53 0.41 3.49 17.87
CA LYS A 53 0.08 2.06 17.83
C LYS A 53 1.04 1.26 16.95
N ILE A 54 1.44 1.80 15.80
CA ILE A 54 2.38 1.15 14.87
C ILE A 54 3.82 1.28 15.38
N GLN A 55 4.17 2.46 15.89
CA GLN A 55 5.49 2.74 16.46
C GLN A 55 5.83 1.85 17.66
N ARG A 56 4.83 1.38 18.42
CA ARG A 56 5.03 0.38 19.49
C ARG A 56 5.67 -0.92 18.97
N TYR A 57 5.42 -1.29 17.71
CA TYR A 57 5.95 -2.48 17.07
C TYR A 57 7.22 -2.22 16.27
N LEU A 58 7.20 -1.22 15.38
CA LEU A 58 8.30 -1.00 14.42
C LEU A 58 9.46 -0.18 14.99
N ARG A 59 9.16 0.83 15.82
CA ARG A 59 10.14 1.79 16.36
C ARG A 59 11.02 2.45 15.28
N TRP A 60 10.45 2.68 14.10
CA TRP A 60 11.15 3.29 12.98
C TRP A 60 11.21 4.80 13.14
N ASN A 61 12.37 5.38 12.86
CA ASN A 61 12.56 6.83 12.79
C ASN A 61 12.15 7.37 11.39
N ASP A 62 12.09 8.70 11.27
CA ASP A 62 11.68 9.39 10.03
C ASP A 62 12.53 9.00 8.81
N ALA A 63 13.83 8.77 9.01
CA ALA A 63 14.73 8.33 7.95
C ALA A 63 14.36 6.93 7.44
N THR A 64 14.05 6.00 8.34
CA THR A 64 13.63 4.63 7.99
C THR A 64 12.27 4.64 7.29
N ILE A 65 11.32 5.45 7.77
CA ILE A 65 10.01 5.62 7.14
C ILE A 65 10.15 6.20 5.74
N SER A 66 10.98 7.24 5.58
CA SER A 66 11.23 7.88 4.28
C SER A 66 11.90 6.91 3.30
N SER A 67 12.89 6.14 3.75
CA SER A 67 13.51 5.08 2.95
C SER A 67 12.49 4.05 2.52
N TYR A 68 11.62 3.60 3.42
CA TYR A 68 10.60 2.61 3.09
C TYR A 68 9.60 3.12 2.04
N ILE A 69 9.13 4.37 2.18
CA ILE A 69 8.22 4.98 1.20
C ILE A 69 8.91 5.14 -0.15
N HIS A 70 10.19 5.53 -0.15
CA HIS A 70 11.00 5.60 -1.35
C HIS A 70 11.11 4.23 -2.03
N ASP A 71 11.54 3.21 -1.30
CA ASP A 71 11.65 1.84 -1.80
C ASP A 71 10.31 1.35 -2.38
N LEU A 72 9.21 1.57 -1.66
CA LEU A 72 7.88 1.21 -2.13
C LEU A 72 7.54 1.87 -3.48
N SER A 73 7.94 3.12 -3.68
CA SER A 73 7.73 3.84 -4.94
C SER A 73 8.65 3.40 -6.08
N THR A 74 9.78 2.74 -5.81
CA THR A 74 10.71 2.31 -6.86
C THR A 74 10.27 1.02 -7.54
N PHE A 75 9.69 0.08 -6.78
CA PHE A 75 9.16 -1.18 -7.34
C PHE A 75 7.65 -1.15 -7.62
N ALA A 76 6.97 -0.03 -7.38
CA ALA A 76 5.56 0.15 -7.70
C ALA A 76 5.34 1.01 -8.94
N GLN A 77 4.28 0.72 -9.69
CA GLN A 77 3.68 1.68 -10.60
C GLN A 77 2.88 2.72 -9.79
N VAL A 78 3.47 3.88 -9.58
CA VAL A 78 2.82 4.99 -8.88
C VAL A 78 1.87 5.73 -9.82
N VAL A 79 0.59 5.82 -9.44
CA VAL A 79 -0.44 6.53 -10.20
C VAL A 79 -1.02 7.70 -9.40
N PRO A 80 -1.41 8.80 -10.07
CA PRO A 80 -2.10 9.93 -9.44
C PRO A 80 -3.35 9.56 -8.64
N ALA A 81 -4.10 8.53 -9.07
CA ALA A 81 -5.47 8.24 -8.63
C ALA A 81 -6.42 9.41 -8.92
N SER A 82 -6.34 9.96 -10.14
CA SER A 82 -7.13 11.12 -10.57
C SER A 82 -8.63 10.88 -10.82
N PRO A 83 -9.09 9.68 -11.22
CA PRO A 83 -10.52 9.45 -11.39
C PRO A 83 -11.28 9.64 -10.08
N SER A 84 -12.38 10.40 -10.11
CA SER A 84 -13.32 10.44 -9.00
C SER A 84 -14.09 9.13 -8.98
N VAL A 85 -13.82 8.31 -7.96
CA VAL A 85 -14.50 7.03 -7.74
C VAL A 85 -15.30 7.13 -6.45
N ASP A 86 -16.55 6.73 -6.50
CA ASP A 86 -17.44 6.65 -5.33
C ASP A 86 -18.07 5.27 -5.29
N VAL A 87 -17.31 4.31 -4.76
CA VAL A 87 -17.64 2.87 -4.84
C VAL A 87 -17.67 2.23 -3.46
N THR A 88 -17.02 2.83 -2.47
CA THR A 88 -16.88 2.27 -1.12
C THR A 88 -17.61 3.13 -0.08
N GLN A 89 -17.95 2.52 1.06
CA GLN A 89 -18.53 3.24 2.20
C GLN A 89 -17.50 4.09 2.96
N ASP A 90 -16.21 3.76 2.83
CA ASP A 90 -15.11 4.57 3.35
C ASP A 90 -14.48 5.37 2.20
N PRO A 91 -14.76 6.68 2.09
CA PRO A 91 -14.23 7.50 1.00
C PRO A 91 -12.70 7.49 0.89
N THR A 92 -11.98 7.10 1.95
CA THR A 92 -10.52 6.97 1.88
C THR A 92 -10.08 5.77 1.04
N ASP A 93 -10.87 4.69 0.98
CA ASP A 93 -10.57 3.49 0.18
C ASP A 93 -10.84 3.70 -1.32
N ASN A 94 -11.61 4.73 -1.70
CA ASN A 94 -11.88 5.05 -3.12
C ASN A 94 -10.60 5.27 -3.93
N MET A 95 -9.50 5.74 -3.31
CA MET A 95 -8.22 5.90 -4.00
C MET A 95 -7.62 4.58 -4.47
N LEU A 96 -7.94 3.45 -3.81
CA LEU A 96 -7.47 2.12 -4.20
C LEU A 96 -8.12 1.69 -5.52
N PHE A 97 -9.42 1.98 -5.68
CA PHE A 97 -10.16 1.71 -6.91
C PHE A 97 -9.73 2.64 -8.04
N ALA A 98 -9.56 3.93 -7.75
CA ALA A 98 -9.03 4.88 -8.72
C ALA A 98 -7.63 4.45 -9.22
N ALA A 99 -6.77 3.98 -8.31
CA ALA A 99 -5.47 3.44 -8.66
C ALA A 99 -5.58 2.14 -9.47
N ALA A 100 -6.51 1.25 -9.14
CA ALA A 100 -6.72 0.02 -9.89
C ALA A 100 -7.14 0.31 -11.33
N ILE A 101 -8.06 1.25 -11.53
CA ILE A 101 -8.51 1.67 -12.87
C ILE A 101 -7.36 2.31 -13.64
N GLU A 102 -6.70 3.32 -13.06
CA GLU A 102 -5.65 4.10 -13.74
C GLU A 102 -4.39 3.27 -14.01
N GLY A 103 -4.01 2.38 -13.08
CA GLY A 103 -2.86 1.50 -13.24
C GLY A 103 -3.15 0.24 -14.06
N GLY A 104 -4.42 -0.04 -14.35
CA GLY A 104 -4.85 -1.29 -14.98
C GLY A 104 -4.58 -2.52 -14.10
N ALA A 105 -4.81 -2.41 -12.80
CA ALA A 105 -4.72 -3.52 -11.86
C ALA A 105 -5.89 -4.49 -12.04
N GLN A 106 -5.62 -5.79 -12.00
CA GLN A 106 -6.65 -6.83 -12.12
C GLN A 106 -7.27 -7.17 -10.77
N TYR A 107 -6.56 -6.89 -9.67
CA TYR A 107 -6.95 -7.28 -8.32
C TYR A 107 -6.68 -6.17 -7.31
N ILE A 108 -7.54 -6.08 -6.30
CA ILE A 108 -7.32 -5.32 -5.08
C ILE A 108 -7.22 -6.33 -3.93
N ILE A 109 -6.12 -6.28 -3.18
CA ILE A 109 -5.91 -7.10 -1.99
C ILE A 109 -6.25 -6.24 -0.77
N SER A 110 -7.43 -6.49 -0.18
CA SER A 110 -7.98 -5.76 0.96
C SER A 110 -7.94 -6.59 2.24
N GLY A 111 -7.75 -5.91 3.38
CA GLY A 111 -7.93 -6.49 4.71
C GLY A 111 -9.28 -6.16 5.36
N ASN A 112 -10.03 -5.24 4.74
CA ASN A 112 -11.37 -4.87 5.15
C ASN A 112 -12.38 -5.78 4.42
N PRO A 113 -13.30 -6.45 5.15
CA PRO A 113 -14.38 -7.24 4.55
C PRO A 113 -15.42 -6.39 3.84
#